data_AF-A0A7G8J451-F1
#
_entry.id   AF-A0A7G8J451-F1
#
_cell.length_a   1.000
_cell.length_b   1.000
_cell.length_c   1.000
_cell.angle_alpha   90.00
_cell.angle_beta   90.00
_cell.angle_gamma   90.00
#
_symmetry.space_group_name_H-M   'P 1'
#
loop_
_entity.id
_entity.type
_entity.pdbx_description
1 polymer ?
#
loop_
_entity_poly.entity_id
_entity_poly.type
_entity_poly.pdbx_seq_one_letter_code
_entity_poly.pdbx_strand_id
1 'polypeptide(L)' 'MDQVERDNWQRVLEALEAAGDRESGFYRRAQAICNGEPDPLLEQERQDQEQREQSA' A
#
# COMPACT_ATOMS: atom_id res chain seq x y z
N MET A 1 2.63 -1.14 -10.43
CA MET A 1 2.81 -2.42 -9.73
C MET A 1 2.58 -3.57 -10.69
N ASP A 2 3.54 -4.48 -10.82
CA ASP A 2 3.43 -5.65 -11.69
C ASP A 2 2.61 -6.79 -11.05
N GLN A 3 2.48 -7.93 -11.74
CA GLN A 3 1.72 -9.09 -11.23
C GLN A 3 2.44 -9.76 -10.05
N VAL A 4 3.77 -9.87 -10.10
CA VAL A 4 4.56 -10.52 -9.05
C VAL A 4 4.47 -9.74 -7.74
N GLU A 5 4.56 -8.42 -7.83
CA GLU A 5 4.38 -7.53 -6.69
C GLU A 5 2.97 -7.66 -6.09
N ARG A 6 1.91 -7.70 -6.91
CA ARG A 6 0.53 -7.91 -6.44
C ARG A 6 0.36 -9.26 -5.75
N ASP A 7 0.91 -10.33 -6.32
CA ASP A 7 0.85 -11.67 -5.72
C ASP A 7 1.58 -11.71 -4.36
N ASN A 8 2.67 -10.94 -4.22
CA ASN A 8 3.36 -10.81 -2.94
C ASN A 8 2.51 -10.06 -1.91
N TRP A 9 1.83 -8.99 -2.31
CA TRP A 9 0.91 -8.26 -1.43
C TRP A 9 -0.30 -9.10 -1.01
N GLN A 10 -0.79 -9.97 -1.89
CA GLN A 10 -1.84 -10.93 -1.54
C GLN A 10 -1.38 -11.87 -0.43
N ARG A 11 -0.17 -12.43 -0.53
CA ARG A 11 0.40 -13.30 0.53
C ARG A 11 0.56 -12.57 1.87
N VAL A 12 0.95 -11.29 1.82
CA VAL A 12 1.05 -10.44 3.02
C VAL A 12 -0.32 -10.23 3.64
N LEU A 13 -1.35 -9.91 2.84
CA LEU A 13 -2.71 -9.74 3.32
C LEU A 13 -3.22 -11.01 4.01
N GLU A 14 -3.05 -12.17 3.37
CA GLU A 14 -3.45 -13.48 3.92
C GLU A 14 -2.76 -13.76 5.27
N ALA A 15 -1.45 -13.47 5.36
CA ALA A 15 -0.70 -13.66 6.61
C ALA A 15 -1.19 -12.73 7.74
N LEU A 16 -1.51 -11.48 7.41
CA LEU A 16 -2.04 -10.51 8.37
C LEU A 16 -3.45 -10.87 8.83
N GLU A 17 -4.31 -11.34 7.91
CA GLU A 17 -5.65 -11.84 8.24
C GLU A 17 -5.61 -13.05 9.16
N ALA A 18 -4.68 -13.98 8.92
CA ALA A 18 -4.46 -15.15 9.76
C ALA A 18 -3.92 -14.79 11.15
N ALA A 19 -3.06 -13.76 11.23
CA ALA A 19 -2.56 -13.23 12.50
C ALA A 19 -3.60 -12.37 13.25
N GLY A 20 -4.67 -11.94 12.58
CA GLY A 20 -5.67 -11.03 13.13
C GLY A 20 -5.25 -9.55 13.14
N ASP A 21 -4.11 -9.21 12.53
CA ASP A 21 -3.62 -7.83 12.44
C ASP A 21 -4.28 -7.09 11.27
N ARG A 22 -5.46 -6.52 11.55
CA ARG A 22 -6.28 -5.79 10.58
C ARG A 22 -6.15 -4.27 10.67
N GLU A 23 -5.30 -3.78 11.57
CA GLU A 23 -5.18 -2.35 11.85
C GLU A 23 -3.82 -1.77 11.47
N SER A 24 -2.81 -2.61 11.24
CA SER A 24 -1.50 -2.13 10.82
C SER A 24 -1.54 -1.42 9.47
N GLY A 25 -0.59 -0.49 9.27
CA GLY A 25 -0.42 0.19 7.99
C GLY A 25 -0.13 -0.79 6.85
N PHE A 26 0.53 -1.92 7.14
CA PHE A 26 0.76 -2.99 6.17
C PHE A 26 -0.54 -3.66 5.73
N TYR A 27 -1.47 -3.91 6.64
CA TYR A 27 -2.77 -4.48 6.30
C TYR A 27 -3.56 -3.57 5.37
N ARG A 28 -3.69 -2.29 5.74
CA ARG A 28 -4.43 -1.30 4.92
C ARG A 28 -3.82 -1.14 3.53
N ARG A 29 -2.49 -1.11 3.45
CA ARG A 29 -1.75 -1.05 2.19
C ARG A 29 -1.95 -2.30 1.34
N ALA A 30 -1.81 -3.49 1.94
CA ALA A 30 -2.00 -4.77 1.25
C ALA A 30 -3.43 -4.91 0.72
N GLN A 31 -4.42 -4.52 1.53
CA GLN A 31 -5.84 -4.53 1.16
C GLN A 31 -6.12 -3.60 -0.03
N ALA A 32 -5.65 -2.36 0.00
CA ALA A 32 -5.82 -1.41 -1.10
C ALA A 32 -5.23 -1.96 -2.42
N ILE A 33 -3.98 -2.45 -2.37
CA ILE A 33 -3.31 -3.02 -3.54
C ILE A 33 -4.06 -4.25 -4.09
N CYS A 34 -4.55 -5.14 -3.21
CA CYS A 34 -5.32 -6.32 -3.62
C CYS A 34 -6.69 -5.97 -4.20
N ASN A 35 -7.28 -4.85 -3.78
CA ASN A 35 -8.52 -4.31 -4.35
C ASN A 35 -8.32 -3.58 -5.69
N GLY A 36 -7.06 -3.47 -6.16
CA GLY A 36 -6.72 -2.72 -7.37
C GLY A 36 -6.66 -1.21 -7.16
N GLU A 37 -6.68 -0.75 -5.92
CA GLU A 37 -6.48 0.65 -5.57
C GLU A 37 -4.99 1.02 -5.62
N PRO A 38 -4.66 2.31 -5.81
CA PRO A 38 -3.28 2.78 -5.72
C PRO A 38 -2.68 2.48 -4.36
N ASP A 39 -1.37 2.27 -4.32
CA ASP A 39 -0.65 2.13 -3.06
C ASP A 39 -0.71 3.46 -2.29
N PRO A 40 -1.34 3.50 -1.10
CA PRO A 40 -1.53 4.74 -0.35
C PRO A 40 -0.21 5.38 0.09
N LEU A 41 0.87 4.61 0.25
CA LEU A 41 2.18 5.17 0.61
C LEU A 41 2.82 5.86 -0.60
N LEU A 42 2.78 5.23 -1.78
CA LEU A 42 3.32 5.83 -3.00
C LEU A 42 2.55 7.10 -3.39
N GLU A 43 1.24 7.10 -3.18
CA GLU A 43 0.40 8.28 -3.40
C GLU A 43 0.78 9.42 -2.45
N GLN A 44 0.98 9.12 -1.16
CA GLN A 44 1.44 10.12 -0.18
C GLN A 44 2.83 10.66 -0.55
N GLU A 45 3.78 9.79 -0.91
CA GLU A 45 5.13 10.20 -1.30
C GLU A 45 5.12 11.12 -2.51
N ARG A 46 4.25 10.86 -3.50
CA ARG A 46 4.07 11.74 -4.65
C ARG A 46 3.56 13.12 -4.21
N GLN A 47 2.53 13.16 -3.39
CA GLN A 47 1.96 14.42 -2.89
C GLN A 47 2.99 15.23 -2.08
N ASP A 48 3.78 14.56 -1.24
CA ASP A 48 4.84 15.18 -0.46
C ASP A 48 5.96 15.75 -1.33
N GLN A 49 6.23 15.12 -2.49
CA GLN A 49 7.17 15.64 -3.46
C GLN A 49 6.61 16.86 -4.19
N GLU A 50 5.36 16.78 -4.67
CA GLU A 50 4.69 17.89 -5.35
C GLU A 50 4.61 19.13 -4.45
N GLN A 51 4.29 18.94 -3.16
CA GLN A 51 4.23 20.05 -2.20
C GLN A 51 5.61 20.67 -1.92
N ARG A 52 6.67 19.87 -1.88
CA ARG A 52 8.05 20.37 -1.76
C ARG A 52 8.47 21.19 -2.96
N GLU A 53 8.15 20.73 -4.17
CA GLU A 53 8.46 21.44 -5.41
C GLU A 53 7.69 22.76 -5.54
N GLN A 54 6.43 22.80 -5.07
CA GLN A 54 5.62 24.03 -5.05
C GLN A 54 6.08 25.05 -4.00
N SER A 55 6.85 24.61 -3.00
CA SER A 55 7.32 25.45 -1.89
C SER A 55 8.78 25.91 -2.05
N ALA A 56 9.44 25.55 -3.17
CA ALA A 56 10.82 25.88 -3.53
C ALA A 56 10.87 27.00 -4.58
#